data_AF-A0A5C5BB21-F1
#
_entry.id   AF-A0A5C5BB21-F1
#
_cell.length_a   1.000
_cell.length_b   1.000
_cell.length_c   1.000
_cell.angle_alpha   90.00
_cell.angle_beta   90.00
_cell.angle_gamma   90.00
#
_symmetry.space_group_name_H-M   'P 1'
#
loop_
_entity.id
_entity.type
_entity.pdbx_description
1 polymer ?
#
loop_
_entity_poly.entity_id
_entity_poly.type
_entity_poly.pdbx_seq_one_letter_code
_entity_poly.pdbx_strand_id
1 'polypeptide(L)'
;MTTPRRPLARTATRTTRRTTVRTTVRTTATLACVLLATSAALSSCTASRQEPGQAVAAVADAVELADSAVATTNLTVVLLDGGDLVAPVADTAISDQIGELSDASSALTTLVPPDDTSSALRVQGLAALAMAVDAVVSARAWVAHTAGGDLGPDGGVPTDPRDVVDALDEAADQLEAVLTEAGR
;
A
#
# COMPACT_ATOMS: atom_id res chain seq x y z
N MET A 1 45.21 58.66 0.77
CA MET A 1 43.83 58.95 1.22
C MET A 1 43.45 57.90 2.27
N THR A 2 43.80 58.13 3.54
CA THR A 2 42.91 58.56 4.64
C THR A 2 41.85 57.51 5.03
N THR A 3 42.19 56.60 5.94
CA THR A 3 41.30 56.23 7.06
C THR A 3 41.22 57.45 8.00
N PRO A 4 40.12 57.79 8.70
CA PRO A 4 39.41 56.87 9.62
C PRO A 4 37.90 57.15 9.88
N ARG A 5 37.29 56.31 10.73
CA ARG A 5 36.39 56.62 11.89
C ARG A 5 35.10 55.80 11.97
N ARG A 6 35.08 54.89 12.96
CA ARG A 6 33.88 54.57 13.76
C ARG A 6 33.47 55.78 14.60
N PRO A 7 32.18 55.90 14.91
CA PRO A 7 31.77 56.19 16.29
C PRO A 7 30.80 55.14 16.86
N LEU A 8 30.91 54.98 18.17
CA LEU A 8 30.15 54.10 19.06
C LEU A 8 28.87 54.78 19.57
N ALA A 9 27.94 53.91 20.00
CA ALA A 9 26.96 54.07 21.09
C ALA A 9 25.67 54.89 20.86
N ARG A 10 24.53 54.22 21.03
CA ARG A 10 23.60 54.53 22.13
C ARG A 10 22.60 53.41 22.41
N THR A 11 22.56 53.04 23.68
CA THR A 11 21.65 52.11 24.37
C THR A 11 20.24 52.67 24.45
N ALA A 12 19.22 51.82 24.24
CA ALA A 12 17.89 51.99 24.83
C ALA A 12 17.19 50.63 24.99
N THR A 13 16.98 50.27 26.25
CA THR A 13 16.11 49.22 26.78
C THR A 13 14.63 49.56 26.58
N ARG A 14 13.79 48.54 26.28
CA ARG A 14 12.38 48.34 26.72
C ARG A 14 11.65 47.42 25.72
N THR A 15 11.25 46.21 26.09
CA THR A 15 9.98 45.83 26.75
C THR A 15 9.08 45.10 25.76
N THR A 16 8.97 43.79 25.99
CA THR A 16 7.76 42.95 25.91
C THR A 16 6.63 43.39 24.99
N ARG A 17 6.32 42.56 23.98
CA ARG A 17 4.93 42.18 23.67
C ARG A 17 4.88 40.90 22.85
N ARG A 18 4.47 39.81 23.50
CA ARG A 18 3.78 38.71 22.83
C ARG A 18 2.56 39.31 22.13
N THR A 19 2.52 39.23 20.81
CA THR A 19 1.31 39.52 20.06
C THR A 19 0.90 38.22 19.39
N THR A 20 0.02 37.51 20.11
CA THR A 20 -0.80 36.42 19.61
C THR A 20 -1.66 36.99 18.49
N VAL A 21 -1.38 36.66 17.24
CA VAL A 21 -2.33 36.91 16.16
C VAL A 21 -3.16 35.64 15.99
N ARG A 22 -4.33 35.68 16.62
CA ARG A 22 -5.47 34.84 16.24
C ARG A 22 -5.99 35.36 14.91
N THR A 23 -6.01 34.51 13.90
CA THR A 23 -6.95 34.65 12.78
C THR A 23 -7.65 33.33 12.59
N THR A 24 -8.98 33.43 12.66
CA THR A 24 -9.96 32.39 12.84
C THR A 24 -10.57 32.04 11.48
N VAL A 25 -10.48 30.74 11.12
CA VAL A 25 -11.48 29.87 10.47
C VAL A 25 -12.08 30.23 9.09
N ARG A 26 -11.96 29.25 8.18
CA ARG A 26 -13.04 28.67 7.35
C ARG A 26 -12.59 27.27 6.90
N THR A 27 -12.81 26.19 7.67
CA THR A 27 -13.92 25.21 7.58
C THR A 27 -14.51 24.97 6.19
N THR A 28 -14.04 23.88 5.57
CA THR A 28 -14.68 22.90 4.67
C THR A 28 -13.56 21.87 4.37
N ALA A 29 -13.68 20.56 4.48
CA ALA A 29 -14.73 19.67 4.91
C ALA A 29 -14.05 18.35 5.34
N THR A 30 -14.48 17.83 6.48
CA THR A 30 -14.61 16.40 6.82
C THR A 30 -13.87 15.36 5.97
N LEU A 31 -12.80 14.78 6.54
CA LEU A 31 -12.58 13.34 6.48
C LEU A 31 -12.24 12.89 7.91
N ALA A 32 -13.29 12.40 8.56
CA ALA A 32 -13.28 11.90 9.92
C ALA A 32 -12.56 10.55 9.97
N CYS A 33 -11.96 10.28 11.14
CA CYS A 33 -11.81 8.99 11.81
C CYS A 33 -11.79 7.75 10.89
N VAL A 34 -10.68 7.03 10.82
CA VAL A 34 -10.42 5.93 11.76
C VAL A 34 -8.91 5.73 11.97
N LEU A 35 -8.41 6.08 13.16
CA LEU A 35 -7.22 5.47 13.76
C LEU A 35 -7.73 4.35 14.66
N LEU A 36 -7.95 3.17 14.12
CA LEU A 36 -8.29 1.98 14.93
C LEU A 36 -7.05 1.11 15.08
N ALA A 37 -6.46 1.23 16.28
CA ALA A 37 -5.89 0.14 17.06
C ALA A 37 -5.14 -0.96 16.29
N THR A 38 -3.84 -0.75 16.08
CA THR A 38 -2.87 -1.85 16.00
C THR A 38 -2.74 -2.51 17.38
N SER A 39 -3.72 -3.35 17.73
CA SER A 39 -3.60 -4.24 18.87
C SER A 39 -2.61 -5.35 18.53
N ALA A 40 -1.34 -5.10 18.82
CA ALA A 40 -0.35 -6.13 19.03
C ALA A 40 -0.77 -6.95 20.27
N ALA A 41 -1.68 -7.90 20.07
CA ALA A 41 -1.96 -8.92 21.05
C ALA A 41 -0.78 -9.90 21.04
N LEU A 42 0.06 -9.80 22.07
CA LEU A 42 0.95 -10.88 22.49
C LEU A 42 0.08 -12.09 22.86
N SER A 43 -0.25 -12.90 21.87
CA SER A 43 -0.98 -14.14 22.08
C SER A 43 -0.04 -15.17 22.65
N SER A 44 -0.24 -15.43 23.95
CA SER A 44 0.21 -16.64 24.62
C SER A 44 -0.19 -17.85 23.77
N CYS A 45 0.67 -18.87 23.72
CA CYS A 45 0.42 -20.15 23.05
C CYS A 45 -0.72 -20.93 23.71
N THR A 46 -1.95 -20.45 23.60
CA THR A 46 -3.13 -21.29 23.66
C THR A 46 -3.41 -21.69 22.23
N ALA A 47 -3.33 -22.98 21.92
CA ALA A 47 -3.80 -23.51 20.64
C ALA A 47 -5.32 -23.29 20.54
N SER A 48 -5.72 -22.08 20.16
CA SER A 48 -7.10 -21.76 19.83
C SER A 48 -7.44 -22.60 18.62
N ARG A 49 -8.26 -23.63 18.81
CA ARG A 49 -8.83 -24.39 17.71
C ARG A 49 -9.77 -23.44 16.98
N GLN A 50 -9.36 -22.92 15.83
CA GLN A 50 -10.24 -22.12 14.99
C GLN A 50 -11.44 -22.97 14.59
N GLU A 51 -12.63 -22.38 14.65
CA GLU A 51 -13.80 -22.99 14.05
C GLU A 51 -13.73 -22.85 12.51
N PRO A 52 -14.34 -23.78 11.74
CA PRO A 52 -14.33 -23.74 10.28
C PRO A 52 -14.66 -22.36 9.68
N GLY A 53 -15.72 -21.70 10.17
CA GLY A 53 -16.12 -20.37 9.71
C GLY A 53 -15.09 -19.27 10.00
N GLN A 54 -14.31 -19.40 11.08
CA GLN A 54 -13.24 -18.46 11.40
C GLN A 54 -12.04 -18.65 10.47
N ALA A 55 -11.76 -19.88 10.03
CA ALA A 55 -10.70 -20.14 9.06
C ALA A 55 -11.09 -19.60 7.67
N VAL A 56 -12.34 -19.79 7.25
CA VAL A 56 -12.87 -19.21 5.99
C VAL A 56 -12.81 -17.69 6.02
N ALA A 57 -13.25 -17.05 7.11
CA ALA A 57 -13.17 -15.61 7.25
C ALA A 57 -11.72 -15.09 7.21
N ALA A 58 -10.77 -15.79 7.87
CA ALA A 58 -9.37 -15.40 7.83
C ALA A 58 -8.75 -15.52 6.42
N VAL A 59 -9.17 -16.51 5.62
CA VAL A 59 -8.76 -16.58 4.20
C VAL A 59 -9.35 -15.40 3.43
N ALA A 60 -10.64 -15.13 3.59
CA ALA A 60 -11.30 -14.03 2.91
C ALA A 60 -10.66 -12.68 3.25
N ASP A 61 -10.41 -12.39 4.52
CA ASP A 61 -9.81 -11.12 4.95
C ASP A 61 -8.39 -10.94 4.35
N ALA A 62 -7.60 -12.01 4.23
CA ALA A 62 -6.29 -11.96 3.58
C ALA A 62 -6.39 -11.74 2.06
N VAL A 63 -7.40 -12.33 1.42
CA VAL A 63 -7.65 -12.16 -0.02
C VAL A 63 -8.21 -10.77 -0.32
N GLU A 64 -9.09 -10.22 0.53
CA GLU A 64 -9.57 -8.83 0.44
C GLU A 64 -8.41 -7.83 0.54
N LEU A 65 -7.43 -8.09 1.42
CA LEU A 65 -6.22 -7.27 1.51
C LEU A 65 -5.41 -7.30 0.19
N ALA A 66 -5.26 -8.48 -0.40
CA ALA A 66 -4.56 -8.64 -1.66
C ALA A 66 -5.31 -7.97 -2.83
N ASP A 67 -6.63 -8.06 -2.86
CA ASP A 67 -7.47 -7.40 -3.87
C ASP A 67 -7.32 -5.88 -3.80
N SER A 68 -7.38 -5.31 -2.58
CA SER A 68 -7.12 -3.89 -2.37
C SER A 68 -5.72 -3.46 -2.84
N ALA A 69 -4.71 -4.31 -2.65
CA ALA A 69 -3.35 -4.04 -3.12
C ALA A 69 -3.23 -4.06 -4.65
N VAL A 70 -3.91 -5.01 -5.32
CA VAL A 70 -4.00 -5.08 -6.79
C VAL A 70 -4.75 -3.87 -7.34
N ALA A 71 -5.90 -3.51 -6.77
CA ALA A 71 -6.68 -2.35 -7.18
C ALA A 71 -5.89 -1.02 -7.05
N THR A 72 -5.15 -0.87 -5.96
CA THR A 72 -4.29 0.31 -5.74
C THR A 72 -3.14 0.35 -6.75
N THR A 73 -2.57 -0.80 -7.09
CA THR A 73 -1.53 -0.91 -8.12
C THR A 73 -2.07 -0.56 -9.50
N ASN A 74 -3.26 -1.06 -9.86
CA ASN A 74 -3.94 -0.74 -11.12
C ASN A 74 -4.18 0.77 -11.24
N LEU A 75 -4.75 1.40 -10.22
CA LEU A 75 -4.94 2.86 -10.19
C LEU A 75 -3.60 3.61 -10.36
N THR A 76 -2.54 3.13 -9.73
CA THR A 76 -1.20 3.73 -9.83
C THR A 76 -0.65 3.66 -11.25
N VAL A 77 -0.82 2.53 -11.94
CA VAL A 77 -0.42 2.35 -13.35
C VAL A 77 -1.21 3.30 -14.26
N VAL A 78 -2.53 3.35 -14.10
CA VAL A 78 -3.41 4.24 -14.89
C VAL A 78 -3.03 5.72 -14.71
N LEU A 79 -2.76 6.15 -13.47
CA LEU A 79 -2.35 7.53 -13.20
C LEU A 79 -0.96 7.86 -13.73
N LEU A 80 -0.02 6.91 -13.70
CA LEU A 80 1.31 7.11 -14.28
C LEU A 80 1.25 7.21 -15.82
N ASP A 81 0.49 6.32 -16.47
CA ASP A 81 0.30 6.37 -17.93
C ASP A 81 -0.40 7.66 -18.38
N GLY A 82 -1.39 8.12 -17.62
CA GLY A 82 -2.07 9.40 -17.86
C GLY A 82 -1.19 10.64 -17.64
N GLY A 83 0.00 10.49 -17.05
CA GLY A 83 0.91 11.59 -16.72
C GLY A 83 0.51 12.38 -15.47
N ASP A 84 -0.43 11.86 -14.68
CA ASP A 84 -0.91 12.45 -13.43
C ASP A 84 -0.05 12.05 -12.21
N LEU A 85 0.83 11.07 -12.40
CA LEU A 85 1.80 10.60 -11.41
C LEU A 85 3.21 10.58 -11.99
N VAL A 86 4.24 10.71 -11.15
CA VAL A 86 5.64 10.57 -11.56
C VAL A 86 6.20 9.23 -11.11
N ALA A 87 7.09 8.64 -11.91
CA ALA A 87 7.61 7.28 -11.69
C ALA A 87 8.15 7.01 -10.27
N PRO A 88 8.88 7.92 -9.58
CA PRO A 88 9.32 7.65 -8.20
C PRO A 88 8.17 7.51 -7.19
N VAL A 89 7.07 8.24 -7.39
CA VAL A 89 5.88 8.14 -6.53
C VAL A 89 5.13 6.84 -6.82
N ALA A 90 5.01 6.48 -8.11
CA ALA A 90 4.44 5.21 -8.53
C ALA A 90 5.23 4.02 -7.97
N ASP A 91 6.56 4.02 -8.07
CA ASP A 91 7.41 2.95 -7.52
C ASP A 91 7.24 2.79 -6.01
N THR A 92 7.14 3.91 -5.28
CA THR A 92 6.92 3.88 -3.83
C THR A 92 5.54 3.30 -3.52
N ALA A 93 4.49 3.76 -4.18
CA ALA A 93 3.12 3.28 -3.96
C ALA A 93 2.99 1.78 -4.24
N ILE A 94 3.59 1.30 -5.33
CA ILE A 94 3.60 -0.14 -5.68
C ILE A 94 4.47 -0.93 -4.68
N SER A 95 5.60 -0.38 -4.23
CA SER A 95 6.43 -1.03 -3.21
C SER A 95 5.67 -1.22 -1.89
N ASP A 96 4.81 -0.28 -1.51
CA ASP A 96 3.95 -0.43 -0.34
C ASP A 96 2.95 -1.57 -0.54
N GLN A 97 2.36 -1.70 -1.74
CA GLN A 97 1.42 -2.79 -2.06
C GLN A 97 2.09 -4.18 -2.06
N ILE A 98 3.36 -4.28 -2.45
CA ILE A 98 4.14 -5.52 -2.30
C ILE A 98 4.27 -5.90 -0.81
N GLY A 99 4.36 -4.91 0.09
CA GLY A 99 4.30 -5.13 1.54
C GLY A 99 2.98 -5.74 1.99
N GLU A 100 1.85 -5.17 1.56
CA GLU A 100 0.50 -5.67 1.88
C GLU A 100 0.30 -7.11 1.36
N LEU A 101 0.76 -7.41 0.15
CA LEU A 101 0.72 -8.77 -0.40
C LEU A 101 1.59 -9.76 0.38
N SER A 102 2.73 -9.31 0.91
CA SER A 102 3.58 -10.12 1.78
C SER A 102 2.87 -10.41 3.11
N ASP A 103 2.14 -9.45 3.67
CA ASP A 103 1.37 -9.63 4.91
C ASP A 103 0.19 -10.59 4.69
N ALA A 104 -0.54 -10.45 3.58
CA ALA A 104 -1.57 -11.41 3.16
C ALA A 104 -1.00 -12.83 3.01
N SER A 105 0.18 -12.96 2.40
CA SER A 105 0.88 -14.24 2.25
C SER A 105 1.25 -14.85 3.60
N SER A 106 1.76 -14.01 4.51
CA SER A 106 2.06 -14.43 5.88
C SER A 106 0.82 -14.93 6.62
N ALA A 107 -0.31 -14.23 6.49
CA ALA A 107 -1.57 -14.64 7.07
C ALA A 107 -2.03 -16.01 6.56
N LEU A 108 -2.03 -16.25 5.24
CA LEU A 108 -2.45 -17.52 4.65
C LEU A 108 -1.47 -18.67 4.94
N THR A 109 -0.17 -18.41 4.98
CA THR A 109 0.84 -19.46 5.22
C THR A 109 0.89 -19.89 6.69
N THR A 110 0.56 -18.99 7.61
CA THR A 110 0.51 -19.27 9.05
C THR A 110 -0.84 -19.77 9.53
N LEU A 111 -1.90 -19.62 8.73
CA LEU A 111 -3.21 -20.20 8.99
C LEU A 111 -3.15 -21.73 8.99
N VAL A 112 -3.70 -22.36 10.04
CA VAL A 112 -3.85 -23.81 10.18
C VAL A 112 -5.35 -24.17 10.15
N PRO A 113 -5.89 -24.55 8.98
CA PRO A 113 -7.32 -24.83 8.82
C PRO A 113 -7.75 -26.09 9.60
N PRO A 114 -8.94 -26.07 10.24
CA PRO A 114 -9.44 -27.21 11.02
C PRO A 114 -10.09 -28.32 10.18
N ASP A 115 -10.37 -28.07 8.90
CA ASP A 115 -11.07 -28.99 8.01
C ASP A 115 -10.60 -28.88 6.54
N ASP A 116 -10.99 -29.85 5.71
CA ASP A 116 -10.57 -29.94 4.31
C ASP A 116 -11.10 -28.80 3.43
N THR A 117 -12.25 -28.21 3.77
CA THR A 117 -12.85 -27.12 2.98
C THR A 117 -12.07 -25.84 3.18
N SER A 118 -11.83 -25.44 4.43
CA SER A 118 -11.00 -24.29 4.77
C SER A 118 -9.53 -24.48 4.35
N SER A 119 -9.05 -25.73 4.31
CA SER A 119 -7.74 -26.08 3.73
C SER A 119 -7.68 -25.85 2.22
N ALA A 120 -8.68 -26.34 1.47
CA ALA A 120 -8.76 -26.14 0.03
C ALA A 120 -8.87 -24.65 -0.33
N LEU A 121 -9.70 -23.90 0.39
CA LEU A 121 -9.87 -22.46 0.17
C LEU A 121 -8.56 -21.70 0.43
N ARG A 122 -7.81 -22.05 1.49
CA ARG A 122 -6.47 -21.48 1.74
C ARG A 122 -5.49 -21.74 0.60
N VAL A 123 -5.52 -22.94 0.01
CA VAL A 123 -4.68 -23.28 -1.15
C VAL A 123 -5.06 -22.45 -2.37
N GLN A 124 -6.35 -22.27 -2.63
CA GLN A 124 -6.84 -21.39 -3.71
C GLN A 124 -6.42 -19.93 -3.47
N GLY A 125 -6.59 -19.43 -2.25
CA GLY A 125 -6.14 -18.09 -1.86
C GLY A 125 -4.64 -17.88 -2.07
N LEU A 126 -3.80 -18.87 -1.71
CA LEU A 126 -2.36 -18.80 -1.97
C LEU A 126 -2.02 -18.78 -3.46
N ALA A 127 -2.77 -19.51 -4.29
CA ALA A 127 -2.57 -19.51 -5.74
C ALA A 127 -2.99 -18.17 -6.37
N ALA A 128 -4.14 -17.63 -5.98
CA ALA A 128 -4.61 -16.31 -6.41
C ALA A 128 -3.64 -15.20 -5.97
N LEU A 129 -3.17 -15.25 -4.72
CA LEU A 129 -2.18 -14.32 -4.19
C LEU A 129 -0.85 -14.37 -4.96
N ALA A 130 -0.40 -15.57 -5.38
CA ALA A 130 0.81 -15.69 -6.18
C ALA A 130 0.68 -14.96 -7.53
N MET A 131 -0.49 -15.04 -8.18
CA MET A 131 -0.76 -14.29 -9.41
C MET A 131 -0.81 -12.78 -9.15
N ALA A 132 -1.43 -12.35 -8.05
CA ALA A 132 -1.43 -10.94 -7.63
C ALA A 132 -0.02 -10.39 -7.41
N VAL A 133 0.85 -11.15 -6.72
CA VAL A 133 2.26 -10.77 -6.53
C VAL A 133 2.99 -10.64 -7.86
N ASP A 134 2.81 -11.59 -8.78
CA ASP A 134 3.46 -11.54 -10.09
C ASP A 134 3.02 -10.31 -10.90
N ALA A 135 1.71 -10.03 -10.95
CA ALA A 135 1.14 -8.87 -11.62
C ALA A 135 1.65 -7.54 -11.03
N VAL A 136 1.69 -7.41 -9.69
CA VAL A 136 2.17 -6.20 -9.01
C VAL A 136 3.68 -5.99 -9.18
N VAL A 137 4.47 -7.07 -9.16
CA VAL A 137 5.92 -6.99 -9.44
C VAL A 137 6.18 -6.62 -10.91
N SER A 138 5.39 -7.18 -11.84
CA SER A 138 5.43 -6.82 -13.26
C SER A 138 5.10 -5.34 -13.48
N ALA A 139 4.07 -4.82 -12.79
CA ALA A 139 3.74 -3.39 -12.80
C ALA A 139 4.91 -2.53 -12.31
N ARG A 140 5.57 -2.94 -11.22
CA ARG A 140 6.76 -2.23 -10.72
C ARG A 140 7.91 -2.23 -11.73
N ALA A 141 8.14 -3.35 -12.42
CA ALA A 141 9.15 -3.45 -13.45
C ALA A 141 8.84 -2.51 -14.64
N TRP A 142 7.58 -2.42 -15.05
CA TRP A 142 7.14 -1.44 -16.05
C TRP A 142 7.38 0.00 -15.58
N VAL A 143 7.09 0.36 -14.33
CA VAL A 143 7.42 1.70 -13.78
C VAL A 143 8.92 1.98 -13.87
N ALA A 144 9.77 1.03 -13.52
CA ALA A 144 11.22 1.20 -13.63
C ALA A 144 11.67 1.39 -15.10
N HIS A 145 11.04 0.65 -16.04
CA HIS A 145 11.31 0.80 -17.47
C HIS A 145 10.90 2.19 -18.00
N THR A 146 9.70 2.68 -17.64
CA THR A 146 9.24 4.03 -18.03
C THR A 146 10.14 5.15 -17.51
N ALA A 147 10.82 4.95 -16.38
CA ALA A 147 11.82 5.86 -15.85
C ALA A 147 13.18 5.81 -16.57
N GLY A 148 13.32 4.99 -17.62
CA GLY A 148 14.56 4.79 -18.36
C GLY A 148 15.50 3.75 -17.75
N GLY A 149 14.99 2.89 -16.85
CA GLY A 149 15.72 1.75 -16.31
C GLY A 149 15.98 0.68 -17.38
N ASP A 150 17.21 0.17 -17.43
CA ASP A 150 17.58 -0.94 -18.32
C ASP A 150 17.24 -2.28 -17.66
N LEU A 151 15.97 -2.64 -17.74
CA LEU A 151 15.51 -4.02 -17.58
C LEU A 151 15.44 -4.57 -19.02
N GLY A 152 16.53 -5.20 -19.46
CA GLY A 152 16.80 -5.46 -20.88
C GLY A 152 15.68 -6.14 -21.69
N PRO A 153 15.75 -6.12 -23.04
CA PRO A 153 14.68 -6.57 -23.95
C PRO A 153 14.34 -8.06 -23.83
N ASP A 154 15.21 -8.87 -23.23
CA ASP A 154 14.99 -10.29 -22.95
C ASP A 154 14.28 -10.55 -21.60
N GLY A 155 13.97 -9.48 -20.84
CA GLY A 155 13.59 -9.53 -19.42
C GLY A 155 12.10 -9.73 -19.13
N GLY A 156 11.25 -9.93 -20.15
CA GLY A 156 9.82 -10.19 -19.96
C GLY A 156 9.02 -9.03 -19.33
N VAL A 157 9.61 -7.83 -19.25
CA VAL A 157 8.94 -6.65 -18.69
C VAL A 157 7.94 -6.10 -19.73
N PRO A 158 6.67 -5.90 -19.35
CA PRO A 158 5.69 -5.28 -20.24
C PRO A 158 6.17 -3.90 -20.72
N THR A 159 5.85 -3.57 -21.97
CA THR A 159 6.17 -2.25 -22.56
C THR A 159 4.94 -1.42 -22.86
N ASP A 160 3.78 -2.06 -23.03
CA ASP A 160 2.48 -1.39 -23.11
C ASP A 160 1.84 -1.39 -21.69
N PRO A 161 1.41 -0.24 -21.16
CA PRO A 161 0.66 -0.17 -19.90
C PRO A 161 -0.60 -1.03 -19.90
N ARG A 162 -1.22 -1.28 -21.06
CA ARG A 162 -2.40 -2.14 -21.16
C ARG A 162 -2.11 -3.58 -20.76
N ASP A 163 -0.95 -4.12 -21.13
CA ASP A 163 -0.56 -5.48 -20.75
C ASP A 163 -0.42 -5.60 -19.22
N VAL A 164 0.02 -4.53 -18.55
CA VAL A 164 0.11 -4.46 -17.08
C VAL A 164 -1.28 -4.42 -16.45
N VAL A 165 -2.17 -3.60 -16.98
CA VAL A 165 -3.55 -3.48 -16.50
C VAL A 165 -4.30 -4.80 -16.68
N ASP A 166 -4.20 -5.44 -17.85
CA ASP A 166 -4.84 -6.72 -18.13
C ASP A 166 -4.37 -7.82 -17.16
N ALA A 167 -3.07 -7.85 -16.82
CA ALA A 167 -2.54 -8.79 -15.84
C ALA A 167 -3.03 -8.52 -14.40
N LEU A 168 -3.21 -7.24 -14.03
CA LEU A 168 -3.78 -6.86 -12.74
C LEU A 168 -5.28 -7.19 -12.66
N ASP A 169 -6.02 -6.99 -13.74
CA ASP A 169 -7.43 -7.34 -13.84
C ASP A 169 -7.63 -8.85 -13.77
N GLU A 170 -6.79 -9.64 -14.46
CA GLU A 170 -6.82 -11.11 -14.33
C GLU A 170 -6.51 -11.54 -12.90
N ALA A 171 -5.53 -10.94 -12.23
CA ALA A 171 -5.25 -11.24 -10.84
C ALA A 171 -6.42 -10.88 -9.91
N ALA A 172 -7.08 -9.75 -10.13
CA ALA A 172 -8.27 -9.33 -9.37
C ALA A 172 -9.42 -10.33 -9.55
N ASP A 173 -9.69 -10.79 -10.79
CA ASP A 173 -10.72 -11.79 -11.07
C ASP A 173 -10.46 -13.11 -10.31
N GLN A 174 -9.19 -13.50 -10.15
CA GLN A 174 -8.82 -14.71 -9.41
C GLN A 174 -8.99 -14.54 -7.90
N LEU A 175 -8.72 -13.35 -7.36
CA LEU A 175 -8.97 -13.03 -5.96
C LEU A 175 -10.48 -13.00 -5.68
N GLU A 176 -11.27 -12.36 -6.53
CA GLU A 176 -12.73 -12.29 -6.44
C GLU A 176 -13.37 -13.69 -6.51
N ALA A 177 -12.84 -14.58 -7.36
CA ALA A 177 -13.29 -15.98 -7.40
C ALA A 177 -13.12 -16.69 -6.05
N VAL A 178 -12.01 -16.43 -5.34
CA VAL A 178 -11.77 -16.98 -3.99
C VAL A 178 -12.71 -16.35 -2.96
N LEU A 179 -12.98 -15.04 -3.05
CA LEU A 179 -13.92 -14.35 -2.17
C LEU A 179 -15.35 -14.89 -2.34
N THR A 180 -15.78 -15.07 -3.60
CA THR A 180 -17.09 -15.66 -3.92
C THR A 180 -17.23 -17.06 -3.32
N GLU A 181 -16.20 -17.91 -3.43
CA GLU A 181 -16.19 -19.26 -2.82
C GLU A 181 -16.19 -19.20 -1.28
N ALA A 182 -15.56 -18.18 -0.69
CA ALA A 182 -15.61 -17.91 0.74
C ALA A 182 -16.97 -17.34 1.22
N GLY A 183 -17.87 -17.01 0.28
CA GLY A 183 -19.17 -16.41 0.55
C GLY A 183 -19.11 -14.92 0.90
N ARG A 184 -18.11 -14.20 0.39
CA ARG A 184 -18.01 -12.74 0.42
C ARG A 184 -18.52 -12.14 -0.89
#